data_AF-A0A538HI69-F1
#
_entry.id   AF-A0A538HI69-F1
#
_cell.length_a   1.000
_cell.length_b   1.000
_cell.length_c   1.000
_cell.angle_alpha   90.00
_cell.angle_beta   90.00
_cell.angle_gamma   90.00
#
_symmetry.space_group_name_H-M   'P 1'
#
loop_
_entity.id
_entity.type
_entity.pdbx_description
1 polymer ?
#
loop_
_entity_poly.entity_id
_entity_poly.type
_entity_poly.pdbx_seq_one_letter_code
_entity_poly.pdbx_strand_id
1 'polypeptide(L)'
;NLSYATAKAAVVGMTRSLTTAGAAHDIKVNLIAPAAFTRMAGPGGPGTEHMAPELVAPMVAFLAHEDCPVSGEIYAAGAGRFARIFIASTEGY
;
A
#
# COMPACT_ATOMS: atom_id res chain seq x y z
N ASN A 1 -15.38 -13.26 -0.61
CA ASN A 1 -14.47 -12.18 -0.15
C ASN A 1 -13.41 -12.70 0.83
N LEU A 2 -13.66 -13.78 1.59
CA LEU A 2 -12.73 -14.36 2.57
C LEU A 2 -11.33 -14.62 1.99
N SER A 3 -11.21 -15.43 0.94
CA SER A 3 -9.90 -15.76 0.35
C SER A 3 -9.12 -14.52 -0.12
N TYR A 4 -9.83 -13.53 -0.67
CA TYR A 4 -9.23 -12.26 -1.10
C TYR A 4 -8.74 -11.45 0.11
N ALA A 5 -9.55 -11.31 1.16
CA ALA A 5 -9.19 -10.60 2.38
C ALA A 5 -7.99 -11.26 3.07
N THR A 6 -8.00 -12.60 3.19
CA THR A 6 -6.88 -13.38 3.74
C THR A 6 -5.62 -13.15 2.91
N ALA A 7 -5.69 -13.25 1.58
CA ALA A 7 -4.55 -13.04 0.72
C ALA A 7 -3.98 -11.62 0.84
N LYS A 8 -4.83 -10.59 0.87
CA LYS A 8 -4.40 -9.19 1.02
C LYS A 8 -3.74 -8.94 2.38
N ALA A 9 -4.29 -9.50 3.46
CA ALA A 9 -3.68 -9.41 4.79
C ALA A 9 -2.32 -10.14 4.85
N ALA A 10 -2.18 -11.29 4.17
CA ALA A 10 -0.93 -12.03 4.12
C ALA A 10 0.23 -11.22 3.50
N VAL A 11 -0.07 -10.31 2.56
CA VAL A 11 0.95 -9.41 1.98
C VAL A 11 1.58 -8.51 3.04
N VAL A 12 0.88 -8.16 4.12
CA VAL A 12 1.45 -7.38 5.24
C VAL A 12 2.63 -8.14 5.87
N GLY A 13 2.45 -9.42 6.20
CA GLY A 13 3.51 -10.26 6.75
C GLY A 13 4.65 -10.48 5.75
N MET A 14 4.29 -10.71 4.47
CA MET A 14 5.27 -10.86 3.39
C MET A 14 6.14 -9.62 3.22
N THR A 15 5.57 -8.40 3.21
CA THR A 15 6.32 -7.14 3.13
C THR A 15 7.35 -7.02 4.25
N ARG A 16 6.96 -7.36 5.49
CA ARG A 16 7.87 -7.30 6.64
C ARG A 16 9.01 -8.32 6.53
N SER A 17 8.70 -9.54 6.12
CA SER A 17 9.71 -10.59 5.93
C SER A 17 10.70 -10.23 4.82
N LEU A 18 10.20 -9.74 3.68
CA LEU A 18 11.03 -9.34 2.54
C LEU A 18 11.87 -8.10 2.84
N THR A 19 11.37 -7.16 3.65
CA THR A 19 12.15 -6.00 4.10
C THR A 19 13.43 -6.44 4.82
N THR A 20 13.32 -7.39 5.75
CA THR A 20 14.49 -7.92 6.46
C THR A 20 15.42 -8.70 5.55
N ALA A 21 14.87 -9.54 4.66
CA ALA A 21 15.67 -10.35 3.75
C ALA A 21 16.40 -9.51 2.67
N GLY A 22 15.78 -8.43 2.21
CA GLY A 22 16.30 -7.55 1.15
C GLY A 22 17.32 -6.51 1.63
N ALA A 23 17.37 -6.21 2.93
CA ALA A 23 18.19 -5.12 3.46
C ALA A 23 19.69 -5.25 3.14
N ALA A 24 20.25 -6.47 3.16
CA ALA A 24 21.66 -6.71 2.83
C ALA A 24 22.01 -6.42 1.35
N HIS A 25 21.00 -6.28 0.50
CA HIS A 25 21.12 -6.04 -0.93
C HIS A 25 20.57 -4.67 -1.36
N ASP A 26 20.32 -3.77 -0.40
CA ASP A 26 19.68 -2.47 -0.64
C ASP A 26 18.31 -2.57 -1.35
N ILE A 27 17.59 -3.67 -1.09
CA ILE A 27 16.23 -3.87 -1.64
C ILE A 27 15.22 -3.35 -0.61
N LYS A 28 14.62 -2.19 -0.93
CA LYS A 28 13.53 -1.59 -0.15
C LYS A 28 12.19 -2.22 -0.56
N VAL A 29 11.38 -2.57 0.43
CA VAL A 29 10.07 -3.21 0.21
C VAL A 29 9.02 -2.47 1.01
N ASN A 30 7.99 -1.95 0.33
CA ASN A 30 6.88 -1.23 0.97
C ASN A 30 5.53 -1.78 0.46
N LEU A 31 4.47 -1.59 1.24
CA LEU A 31 3.11 -2.01 0.91
C LEU A 31 2.23 -0.80 0.60
N ILE A 32 1.48 -0.88 -0.49
CA ILE A 32 0.40 0.06 -0.78
C ILE A 32 -0.94 -0.66 -0.60
N ALA A 33 -1.85 -0.03 0.14
CA ALA A 33 -3.28 -0.31 0.19
C ALA A 33 -3.98 0.69 -0.76
N PRO A 34 -4.09 0.38 -2.06
CA PRO A 34 -4.63 1.31 -3.04
C PRO A 34 -6.16 1.36 -2.97
N ALA A 35 -6.71 2.54 -3.16
CA ALA A 35 -8.14 2.76 -3.35
C ALA A 35 -8.33 3.55 -4.65
N ALA A 36 -8.79 2.83 -5.69
CA ALA A 36 -9.07 3.40 -7.00
C ALA A 36 -10.27 2.69 -7.64
N PHE A 37 -11.02 3.41 -8.46
CA PHE A 37 -12.05 2.85 -9.30
C PHE A 37 -11.41 2.23 -10.54
N THR A 38 -11.61 0.94 -10.74
CA THR A 38 -11.09 0.18 -11.88
C THR A 38 -12.16 -0.77 -12.40
N ARG A 39 -11.89 -1.46 -13.51
CA ARG A 39 -12.75 -2.54 -14.00
C ARG A 39 -13.08 -3.60 -12.94
N MET A 40 -12.18 -3.83 -11.97
CA MET A 40 -12.41 -4.77 -10.86
C MET A 40 -13.48 -4.26 -9.86
N ALA A 41 -13.65 -2.94 -9.74
CA ALA A 41 -14.60 -2.31 -8.83
C ALA A 41 -16.04 -2.24 -9.38
N GLY A 42 -16.23 -2.49 -10.68
CA GLY A 42 -17.54 -2.50 -11.34
C GLY A 42 -17.63 -1.52 -12.53
N PRO A 43 -18.84 -1.33 -13.09
CA PRO A 43 -19.05 -0.35 -14.16
C PRO A 43 -18.90 1.08 -13.61
N GLY A 44 -18.16 1.92 -14.34
CA GLY A 44 -17.93 3.31 -13.96
C GLY A 44 -19.20 4.15 -13.97
N GLY A 45 -19.14 5.30 -13.31
CA GLY A 45 -20.22 6.27 -13.23
C GLY A 45 -19.72 7.65 -12.79
N PRO A 46 -20.63 8.60 -12.56
CA PRO A 46 -20.27 9.93 -12.07
C PRO A 46 -19.49 9.85 -10.76
N GLY A 47 -18.41 10.62 -10.63
CA GLY A 47 -17.57 10.69 -9.42
C GLY A 47 -16.45 9.64 -9.37
N THR A 48 -16.36 8.73 -10.35
CA THR A 48 -15.25 7.77 -10.42
C THR A 48 -13.90 8.43 -10.71
N GLU A 49 -13.90 9.62 -11.31
CA GLU A 49 -12.73 10.45 -11.53
C GLU A 49 -12.04 10.87 -10.23
N HIS A 50 -12.78 11.00 -9.13
CA HIS A 50 -12.20 11.28 -7.81
C HIS A 50 -11.47 10.07 -7.21
N MET A 51 -11.60 8.91 -7.84
CA MET A 51 -10.93 7.66 -7.47
C MET A 51 -10.10 7.13 -8.64
N ALA A 52 -9.66 8.00 -9.56
CA ALA A 52 -8.87 7.60 -10.71
C ALA A 52 -7.54 6.90 -10.28
N PRO A 53 -7.09 5.83 -10.96
CA PRO A 53 -5.83 5.14 -10.65
C PRO A 53 -4.61 6.05 -10.61
N GLU A 54 -4.62 7.13 -11.40
CA GLU A 54 -3.59 8.17 -11.44
C GLU A 54 -3.41 8.85 -10.08
N LEU A 55 -4.42 8.83 -9.22
CA LEU A 55 -4.34 9.36 -7.86
C LEU A 55 -3.59 8.44 -6.89
N VAL A 56 -3.27 7.20 -7.30
CA VAL A 56 -2.41 6.26 -6.57
C VAL A 56 -0.96 6.33 -7.08
N ALA A 57 -0.76 6.65 -8.36
CA ALA A 57 0.54 6.60 -9.03
C ALA A 57 1.68 7.39 -8.34
N PRO A 58 1.46 8.59 -7.77
CA PRO A 58 2.52 9.33 -7.07
C PRO A 58 3.11 8.57 -5.88
N MET A 59 2.32 7.79 -5.16
CA MET A 59 2.82 6.96 -4.05
C MET A 59 3.75 5.85 -4.57
N VAL A 60 3.40 5.24 -5.70
CA VAL A 60 4.24 4.22 -6.34
C VAL A 60 5.57 4.83 -6.76
N ALA A 61 5.54 5.99 -7.43
CA ALA A 61 6.74 6.70 -7.87
C ALA A 61 7.64 7.09 -6.68
N PHE A 62 7.06 7.60 -5.59
CA PHE A 62 7.79 7.94 -4.37
C PHE A 62 8.49 6.71 -3.76
N LEU A 63 7.76 5.60 -3.60
CA LEU A 63 8.30 4.39 -2.95
C LEU A 63 9.33 3.65 -3.81
N ALA A 64 9.31 3.85 -5.13
CA ALA A 64 10.24 3.25 -6.07
C ALA A 64 11.49 4.13 -6.36
N HIS A 65 11.53 5.35 -5.83
CA HIS A 65 12.67 6.26 -6.03
C HIS A 65 13.92 5.73 -5.32
N GLU A 66 15.10 5.92 -5.90
CA GLU A 66 16.39 5.51 -5.31
C GLU A 66 16.60 6.13 -3.91
N ASP A 67 16.29 7.42 -3.79
CA ASP A 67 16.33 8.17 -2.52
C ASP A 67 15.15 7.89 -1.57
N CYS A 68 14.29 6.89 -1.84
CA CYS A 68 13.17 6.56 -0.95
C CYS A 68 13.68 6.30 0.48
N PRO A 69 13.26 7.08 1.49
CA PRO A 69 13.87 7.00 2.83
C PRO A 69 13.32 5.86 3.68
N VAL A 70 12.34 5.10 3.16
CA VAL A 70 11.56 4.14 3.95
C VAL A 70 11.58 2.73 3.35
N SER A 71 11.55 1.74 4.23
CA SER A 71 11.31 0.34 3.90
C SER A 71 10.51 -0.32 5.01
N GLY A 72 9.68 -1.30 4.65
CA GLY A 72 8.79 -2.02 5.57
C GLY A 72 7.52 -1.28 5.91
N GLU A 73 7.23 -0.17 5.24
CA GLU A 73 6.09 0.68 5.55
C GLU A 73 4.83 0.30 4.78
N ILE A 74 3.68 0.67 5.34
CA ILE A 74 2.36 0.45 4.76
C ILE A 74 1.68 1.79 4.53
N TYR A 75 1.20 2.03 3.31
CA TYR A 75 0.52 3.28 2.95
C TYR A 75 -0.85 3.02 2.33
N ALA A 76 -1.87 3.73 2.81
CA ALA A 76 -3.10 3.96 2.06
C ALA A 76 -2.86 5.03 1.00
N ALA A 77 -3.34 4.79 -0.22
CA ALA A 77 -3.24 5.74 -1.33
C ALA A 77 -4.52 5.71 -2.18
N GLY A 78 -5.15 6.87 -2.37
CA GLY A 78 -6.36 7.01 -3.19
C GLY A 78 -7.03 8.36 -2.97
N ALA A 79 -7.84 8.81 -3.92
CA ALA A 79 -8.52 10.11 -3.88
C ALA A 79 -7.60 11.32 -3.62
N GLY A 80 -6.34 11.26 -4.06
CA GLY A 80 -5.34 12.29 -3.79
C GLY A 80 -4.87 12.36 -2.33
N ARG A 81 -5.22 11.37 -1.50
CA ARG A 81 -4.81 11.26 -0.10
C ARG A 81 -3.81 10.11 0.07
N PHE A 82 -2.77 10.41 0.84
CA PHE A 82 -1.78 9.44 1.29
C PHE A 82 -1.74 9.39 2.83
N ALA A 83 -1.72 8.19 3.40
CA ALA A 83 -1.64 8.01 4.85
C ALA A 83 -0.86 6.74 5.19
N ARG A 84 -0.03 6.80 6.24
CA ARG A 84 0.64 5.61 6.77
C ARG A 84 -0.36 4.79 7.58
N ILE A 85 -0.37 3.47 7.36
CA ILE A 85 -1.05 2.48 8.19
C ILE A 85 0.01 1.81 9.05
N PHE A 86 -0.28 1.60 10.33
CA PHE A 86 0.62 0.89 11.23
C PHE A 86 -0.17 0.03 12.21
N ILE A 87 0.48 -1.03 12.69
CA ILE A 87 -0.03 -1.89 13.77
C ILE A 87 0.59 -1.36 15.06
N ALA A 88 -0.25 -1.08 16.05
CA ALA A 88 0.18 -0.59 17.35
C ALA A 88 -0.40 -1.45 18.47
N SER A 89 0.32 -1.46 19.60
CA SER A 89 -0.22 -1.89 20.89
C SER A 89 -0.61 -0.66 21.69
N THR A 90 -1.74 -0.73 22.39
CA THR A 90 -2.08 0.25 23.42
C THR A 90 -1.26 0.00 24.69
N GLU A 91 -1.38 0.89 25.68
CA GLU A 91 -0.86 0.66 27.03
C GLU A 91 -1.36 -0.69 27.57
N GLY A 92 -0.44 -1.44 28.17
CA GLY A 92 -0.69 -2.69 28.88
C GLY A 92 -0.62 -2.48 30.39
N TYR A 93 -0.94 -3.52 31.16
CA TYR A 93 -0.85 -3.50 32.62
C TYR A 93 0.60 -3.59 33.12
#